data_AF-A0A921H0I9-F1
#
_entry.id   AF-A0A921H0I9-F1
#
_cell.length_a   1.000
_cell.length_b   1.000
_cell.length_c   1.000
_cell.angle_alpha   90.00
_cell.angle_beta   90.00
_cell.angle_gamma   90.00
#
_symmetry.space_group_name_H-M   'P 1'
#
loop_
_entity.id
_entity.type
_entity.pdbx_description
1 polymer ?
#
loop_
_entity_poly.entity_id
_entity_poly.type
_entity_poly.pdbx_seq_one_letter_code
_entity_poly.pdbx_strand_id
1 'polypeptide(L)'
;VYSAGIETHGVNPKAIEAMKEVDIDISNHTSDLIDNDILKQSDLVVTLCSDADDNCPILPPNVKKEHWGFDDPAGKEWSEFQRVRDEIGKRIKEFDS
;
A
#
# COMPACT_ATOMS: atom_id res chain seq x y z
N VAL A 1 5.73 2.97 9.75
CA VAL A 1 5.11 2.58 8.46
C VAL A 1 3.74 3.23 8.41
N TYR A 2 3.44 3.95 7.33
CA TYR A 2 2.17 4.64 7.10
C TYR A 2 1.61 4.22 5.74
N SER A 3 0.30 4.33 5.55
CA SER A 3 -0.38 4.08 4.26
C SER A 3 -1.36 5.21 3.96
N ALA A 4 -1.41 5.67 2.71
CA ALA A 4 -2.33 6.70 2.27
C ALA A 4 -2.69 6.51 0.79
N GLY A 5 -3.84 7.06 0.39
CA GLY A 5 -4.33 7.04 -0.99
C GLY A 5 -4.68 8.44 -1.51
N ILE A 6 -4.86 8.55 -2.82
CA ILE A 6 -5.38 9.76 -3.46
C ILE A 6 -6.85 9.98 -3.07
N GLU A 7 -7.56 8.89 -2.85
CA GLU A 7 -8.95 8.86 -2.43
C GLU A 7 -9.13 7.89 -1.25
N THR A 8 -10.10 8.17 -0.37
CA THR A 8 -10.41 7.32 0.77
C THR A 8 -11.70 6.55 0.53
N HIS A 9 -11.59 5.23 0.41
CA HIS A 9 -12.73 4.32 0.23
C HIS A 9 -12.99 3.42 1.45
N GLY A 10 -12.29 3.67 2.56
CA GLY A 10 -12.27 2.78 3.72
C GLY A 10 -11.38 1.56 3.48
N VAL A 11 -11.15 0.78 4.54
CA VAL A 11 -10.38 -0.47 4.43
C VAL A 11 -11.29 -1.55 3.83
N ASN A 12 -10.85 -2.16 2.73
CA ASN A 12 -11.63 -3.21 2.06
C ASN A 12 -11.82 -4.42 3.01
N PRO A 13 -13.07 -4.86 3.29
CA PRO A 13 -13.31 -6.00 4.17
C PRO A 13 -12.59 -7.28 3.73
N LYS A 14 -12.48 -7.51 2.41
CA LYS A 14 -11.72 -8.65 1.86
C LYS A 14 -10.23 -8.55 2.17
N ALA A 15 -9.66 -7.34 2.20
CA ALA A 15 -8.27 -7.15 2.60
C ALA A 15 -8.06 -7.48 4.09
N ILE A 16 -9.01 -7.11 4.96
CA ILE A 16 -8.98 -7.46 6.39
C ILE A 16 -9.00 -8.98 6.56
N GLU A 17 -9.91 -9.66 5.87
CA GLU A 17 -10.00 -11.12 5.88
C GLU A 17 -8.71 -11.77 5.37
N ALA A 18 -8.09 -11.24 4.31
CA ALA A 18 -6.92 -11.83 3.68
C ALA A 18 -5.69 -11.70 4.58
N MET A 19 -5.52 -10.57 5.27
CA MET A 19 -4.46 -10.39 6.25
C MET A 19 -4.69 -11.26 7.49
N LYS A 20 -5.95 -11.46 7.90
CA LYS A 20 -6.29 -12.32 9.04
C LYS A 20 -5.95 -13.79 8.80
N GLU A 21 -6.00 -14.28 7.56
CA GLU A 21 -5.55 -15.64 7.22
C GLU A 21 -4.07 -15.89 7.53
N VAL A 22 -3.26 -14.83 7.59
CA VAL A 22 -1.82 -14.89 7.91
C VAL A 22 -1.52 -14.30 9.29
N ASP A 23 -2.53 -14.29 10.18
CA ASP A 23 -2.45 -13.80 11.56
C ASP A 23 -2.06 -12.32 11.71
N ILE A 24 -2.35 -11.49 10.70
CA ILE A 24 -2.14 -10.04 10.73
C ILE A 24 -3.49 -9.33 10.79
N ASP A 25 -3.74 -8.61 11.89
CA ASP A 25 -4.97 -7.84 12.07
C ASP A 25 -4.80 -6.39 11.59
N ILE A 26 -5.47 -6.05 10.49
CA ILE A 26 -5.56 -4.69 9.95
C ILE A 26 -6.94 -4.06 10.17
N SER A 27 -7.81 -4.66 10.99
CA SER A 27 -9.19 -4.17 11.20
C SER A 27 -9.27 -2.77 11.83
N ASN A 28 -8.22 -2.37 12.56
CA ASN A 28 -8.09 -1.04 13.16
C ASN A 28 -7.38 -0.02 12.24
N HIS A 29 -7.01 -0.41 11.01
CA HIS A 29 -6.40 0.52 10.07
C HIS A 29 -7.43 1.50 9.51
N THR A 30 -6.93 2.64 9.03
CA THR A 30 -7.71 3.71 8.43
C THR A 30 -7.36 3.86 6.95
N SER A 31 -8.32 4.38 6.18
CA SER A 31 -8.06 4.83 4.80
C SER A 31 -7.83 6.32 4.87
N ASP A 32 -6.55 6.71 4.78
CA ASP A 32 -6.11 8.09 4.95
C ASP A 32 -5.76 8.72 3.60
N LEU A 33 -6.01 10.03 3.47
CA LEU A 33 -5.57 10.81 2.31
C LEU A 33 -4.06 11.05 2.38
N ILE A 34 -3.43 11.19 1.21
CA ILE A 34 -2.02 11.59 1.13
C ILE A 34 -1.81 12.92 1.87
N ASP A 35 -0.94 12.87 2.87
CA ASP A 35 -0.49 14.04 3.63
C ASP A 35 0.91 14.45 3.16
N ASN A 36 1.03 15.68 2.67
CA ASN A 36 2.29 16.24 2.20
C ASN A 36 3.36 16.33 3.30
N ASP A 37 2.96 16.49 4.58
CA ASP A 37 3.92 16.57 5.68
C ASP A 37 4.45 15.18 6.05
N ILE A 38 3.63 14.13 5.91
CA ILE A 38 4.10 12.73 6.02
C ILE A 38 5.06 12.43 4.86
N LEU A 39 4.70 12.80 3.62
CA LEU A 39 5.57 12.58 2.45
C LEU A 39 6.95 13.25 2.61
N LYS A 40 7.00 14.48 3.10
CA LYS A 40 8.27 15.23 3.28
C LYS A 40 9.16 14.64 4.38
N GLN A 41 8.56 14.00 5.38
CA GLN A 41 9.28 13.39 6.51
C GLN A 41 9.63 11.92 6.27
N SER A 42 9.15 11.34 5.16
CA SER A 42 9.39 9.94 4.83
C SER A 42 10.79 9.74 4.26
N ASP A 43 11.50 8.69 4.71
CA ASP A 43 12.77 8.30 4.11
C ASP A 43 12.58 7.63 2.73
N LEU A 44 11.48 6.88 2.60
CA LEU A 44 11.08 6.16 1.40
C LEU A 44 9.56 6.23 1.20
N VAL A 45 9.15 6.59 0.00
CA VAL A 45 7.76 6.54 -0.48
C VAL A 45 7.66 5.41 -1.51
N VAL A 46 6.74 4.47 -1.26
CA VAL A 46 6.47 3.34 -2.16
C VAL A 46 5.10 3.52 -2.82
N THR A 47 5.05 3.55 -4.15
CA THR A 47 3.80 3.59 -4.92
C THR A 47 3.42 2.18 -5.36
N LEU A 48 2.17 1.78 -5.12
CA LEU A 48 1.71 0.38 -5.29
C LEU A 48 0.99 0.11 -6.62
N CYS A 49 0.46 1.15 -7.26
CA CYS A 49 -0.18 1.07 -8.57
C CYS A 49 0.30 2.21 -9.46
N SER A 50 0.17 2.06 -10.78
CA SER A 50 0.62 3.07 -11.75
C SER A 50 -0.12 4.40 -11.56
N ASP A 51 -1.41 4.37 -11.26
CA ASP A 51 -2.19 5.59 -10.99
C ASP A 51 -1.66 6.37 -9.78
N ALA A 52 -1.23 5.66 -8.72
CA ALA A 52 -0.59 6.29 -7.58
C ALA A 52 0.80 6.82 -7.92
N ASP A 53 1.52 6.17 -8.84
CA ASP A 53 2.85 6.60 -9.27
C ASP A 53 2.79 7.89 -10.09
N ASP A 54 1.84 7.97 -11.02
CA ASP A 54 1.62 9.09 -11.93
C ASP A 54 1.05 10.33 -11.22
N ASN A 55 0.15 10.11 -10.25
CA ASN A 55 -0.48 11.18 -9.48
C ASN A 55 0.24 11.49 -8.15
N CYS A 56 1.37 10.84 -7.89
CA CYS A 56 2.18 11.12 -6.70
C CYS A 56 2.67 12.59 -6.76
N PRO A 57 2.46 13.38 -5.69
CA PRO A 57 3.02 14.72 -5.59
C PRO A 57 4.55 14.73 -5.78
N ILE A 58 5.08 15.87 -6.22
CA ILE A 58 6.53 16.06 -6.33
C ILE A 58 7.14 15.93 -4.93
N LEU A 59 8.02 14.93 -4.78
CA LEU A 59 8.68 14.65 -3.52
C LEU A 59 9.93 15.53 -3.35
N PRO A 60 10.28 15.91 -2.11
CA PRO A 60 11.54 16.57 -1.83
C PRO A 60 12.75 15.70 -2.24
N PRO A 61 13.91 16.32 -2.58
CA PRO A 61 15.08 15.60 -3.06
C PRO A 61 15.70 14.64 -2.04
N ASN A 62 15.41 14.80 -0.74
CA ASN A 62 15.86 13.91 0.32
C ASN A 62 14.96 12.67 0.50
N VAL A 63 13.83 12.60 -0.19
CA VAL A 63 12.88 11.49 -0.09
C VAL A 63 13.11 10.54 -1.25
N LYS A 64 13.37 9.26 -0.96
CA LYS A 64 13.47 8.23 -2.00
C LYS A 64 12.07 7.82 -2.45
N LYS A 65 11.91 7.56 -3.75
CA LYS A 65 10.68 7.02 -4.33
C LYS A 65 10.98 5.68 -5.01
N GLU A 66 10.19 4.67 -4.69
CA GLU A 66 10.18 3.39 -5.42
C GLU A 66 8.77 3.06 -5.89
N HIS A 67 8.66 2.45 -7.07
CA HIS A 67 7.41 1.93 -7.58
C HIS A 67 7.40 0.41 -7.49
N TRP A 68 6.47 -0.13 -6.70
CA TRP A 68 6.23 -1.57 -6.58
C TRP A 68 4.84 -1.87 -7.14
N GLY A 69 4.75 -2.08 -8.45
CA GLY A 69 3.47 -2.32 -9.12
C GLY A 69 2.87 -3.67 -8.74
N PHE A 70 1.67 -3.65 -8.16
CA PHE A 70 0.82 -4.82 -7.94
C PHE A 70 -0.53 -4.62 -8.61
N ASP A 71 -1.18 -5.72 -8.98
CA ASP A 71 -2.53 -5.67 -9.53
C ASP A 71 -3.54 -5.26 -8.45
N ASP A 72 -4.55 -4.46 -8.80
CA ASP A 72 -5.63 -4.10 -7.88
C ASP A 72 -6.61 -5.29 -7.71
N PRO A 73 -6.73 -5.87 -6.51
CA PRO A 73 -7.68 -6.96 -6.26
C PRO A 73 -9.13 -6.48 -6.13
N ALA A 74 -9.40 -5.17 -6.11
CA ALA A 74 -10.75 -4.63 -6.02
C ALA A 74 -11.66 -5.17 -7.14
N GLY A 75 -12.85 -5.64 -6.77
CA GLY A 75 -13.80 -6.25 -7.70
C GLY A 75 -13.39 -7.62 -8.25
N LYS A 76 -12.30 -8.22 -7.78
CA LYS A 76 -11.84 -9.55 -8.18
C LYS A 76 -12.29 -10.65 -7.19
N GLU A 77 -12.00 -11.89 -7.60
CA GLU A 77 -12.19 -13.09 -6.81
C GLU A 77 -11.29 -13.12 -5.57
N TRP A 78 -11.66 -13.94 -4.58
CA TRP A 78 -10.92 -14.07 -3.32
C TRP A 78 -9.44 -14.41 -3.52
N SER A 79 -9.13 -15.27 -4.48
CA SER A 79 -7.76 -15.71 -4.79
C SER A 79 -6.83 -14.56 -5.17
N GLU A 80 -7.36 -13.48 -5.77
CA GLU A 80 -6.54 -12.32 -6.14
C GLU A 80 -6.10 -11.53 -4.90
N PHE A 81 -6.95 -11.43 -3.86
CA PHE A 81 -6.55 -10.82 -2.60
C PHE A 81 -5.42 -11.59 -1.93
N GLN A 82 -5.50 -12.92 -1.92
CA GLN A 82 -4.47 -13.79 -1.36
C GLN A 82 -3.16 -13.67 -2.15
N ARG A 83 -3.23 -13.69 -3.49
CA ARG A 83 -2.06 -13.55 -4.35
C ARG A 83 -1.34 -12.21 -4.11
N VAL A 84 -2.06 -11.10 -4.19
CA VAL A 84 -1.48 -9.76 -4.02
C VAL A 84 -0.91 -9.58 -2.61
N ARG A 85 -1.60 -10.07 -1.56
CA ARG A 85 -1.08 -10.10 -0.19
C ARG A 85 0.28 -10.80 -0.12
N ASP A 86 0.38 -12.00 -0.70
CA ASP A 86 1.59 -12.82 -0.61
C ASP A 86 2.75 -12.20 -1.43
N GLU A 87 2.44 -11.59 -2.58
CA GLU A 87 3.40 -10.83 -3.39
C GLU A 87 3.95 -9.61 -2.63
N ILE A 88 3.08 -8.80 -2.02
CA ILE A 88 3.48 -7.67 -1.17
C ILE A 88 4.33 -8.15 -0.01
N GLY A 89 3.89 -9.21 0.69
CA GLY A 89 4.62 -9.78 1.82
C GLY A 89 6.00 -10.30 1.44
N LYS A 90 6.14 -10.93 0.27
CA LYS A 90 7.44 -11.36 -0.26
C LYS A 90 8.34 -10.16 -0.58
N ARG A 91 7.81 -9.15 -1.28
CA ARG A 91 8.57 -7.95 -1.67
C ARG A 91 9.08 -7.16 -0.47
N ILE A 92 8.29 -7.06 0.60
CA ILE A 92 8.69 -6.43 1.86
C ILE A 92 9.83 -7.21 2.52
N LYS A 93 9.75 -8.54 2.58
CA LYS A 93 10.83 -9.38 3.14
C LYS A 93 12.14 -9.24 2.37
N GLU A 94 12.08 -9.17 1.05
CA GLU A 94 13.26 -8.93 0.19
C GLU A 94 13.86 -7.53 0.38
N PHE A 95 13.04 -6.53 0.73
CA PHE A 95 13.51 -5.17 1.02
C PHE A 95 14.21 -5.06 2.38
N ASP A 96 13.74 -5.82 3.38
CA ASP A 96 14.29 -5.81 4.74
C ASP A 96 15.55 -6.70 4.90
N SER A 97 15.94 -7.42 3.83
CA SER A 97 17.10 -8.33 3.79
C SER A 97 18.38 -7.64 3.33
#